data_AF-A0AAV2UY12-F1
#
_entry.id   AF-A0AAV2UY12-F1
#
_cell.length_a   1.000
_cell.length_b   1.000
_cell.length_c   1.000
_cell.angle_alpha   90.00
_cell.angle_beta   90.00
_cell.angle_gamma   90.00
#
_symmetry.space_group_name_H-M   'P 1'
#
loop_
_entity.id
_entity.type
_entity.pdbx_description
1 polymer ?
#
loop_
_entity_poly.entity_id
_entity_poly.type
_entity_poly.pdbx_seq_one_letter_code
_entity_poly.pdbx_strand_id
1 'polypeptide(L)'
;MAPLFPEKNAPLTIKQGPVDDCYLLVALDCIFNSGDEARQLLASKFTQTPLGLTLRIKRNNQSTRLDSQKMRGKYIHVYDRNTDEDVFFIGQQKLKEIDNSKKGVETNSLAIKVLERISSYYYTGDWDHTNESGSLTAHSIRQRHMETSTRFVGKLLGIHAEDTEEMDAIIKLKLMNPKEAVYISFAYGEPDANGKIHDRHALRIDKVVPKINGGYDFILVNPWDNQKQETFSLEELEKRDCRFCTFSLNQQRHEITRILLKNPIGQGQYIFANPELFTLLLQMQKLNLLSDAKNIQACINLHKQMPYLSSLYNSLTSDEQKKLIQGMVGTKGDKEKFTKHLISNVPRLDLIKTIFQNEPLENKTENMIVDLALEAKKKHSPARIVFADPEFFTLIMNRAIHHKATIRGCSQEQAKKLIESKMINFYFDNMGTDSLTRNARLCELFAAKIFTKTSIEAWFAARLSLTNVDLSQALRTLGFSDQRSGVMSAPVLKKQTALVASQVGFFPIHKSSPAPVANKSPAPTQELTAKKSSVPTLPSIVKKPSTPLSEPIGKKLSTPTPAFLGNGLSIYTPEKPSVKTLPPLKGVRLTSLP
;
A
#
# COMPACT_ATOMS: atom_id res chain seq x y z
N MET A 1 24.03 19.85 -16.32
CA MET A 1 23.06 18.92 -16.91
C MET A 1 21.80 18.95 -16.07
N ALA A 2 20.64 18.61 -16.63
CA ALA A 2 19.45 18.30 -15.85
C ALA A 2 19.73 17.13 -14.87
N PRO A 3 19.08 17.11 -13.69
CA PRO A 3 19.12 15.94 -12.81
C PRO A 3 18.40 14.76 -13.47
N LEU A 4 18.64 13.55 -12.96
CA LEU A 4 17.98 12.34 -13.48
C LEU A 4 16.46 12.43 -13.40
N PHE A 5 15.95 12.94 -12.28
CA PHE A 5 14.56 13.32 -12.04
C PHE A 5 14.52 14.67 -11.30
N PRO A 6 13.39 15.38 -11.31
CA PRO A 6 13.16 16.53 -10.44
C PRO A 6 13.31 16.17 -8.96
N GLU A 7 13.59 17.15 -8.11
CA GLU A 7 13.68 16.98 -6.66
C GLU A 7 12.38 16.43 -6.05
N LYS A 8 12.44 15.92 -4.81
CA LYS A 8 11.25 15.39 -4.14
C LYS A 8 10.18 16.49 -4.03
N ASN A 9 8.94 16.15 -4.38
CA ASN A 9 7.77 17.03 -4.50
C ASN A 9 7.82 18.06 -5.65
N ALA A 10 8.92 18.22 -6.38
CA ALA A 10 8.95 19.09 -7.55
C ALA A 10 8.07 18.53 -8.69
N PRO A 11 7.45 19.39 -9.52
CA PRO A 11 6.75 18.96 -10.72
C PRO A 11 7.75 18.55 -11.81
N LEU A 12 7.33 17.60 -12.66
CA LEU A 12 7.98 17.39 -13.95
C LEU A 12 7.54 18.51 -14.89
N THR A 13 8.49 19.15 -15.57
CA THR A 13 8.20 20.11 -16.64
C THR A 13 8.47 19.46 -17.99
N ILE A 14 7.56 19.60 -18.95
CA ILE A 14 7.66 19.08 -20.31
C ILE A 14 7.24 20.19 -21.27
N LYS A 15 8.08 20.45 -22.28
CA LYS A 15 7.70 21.11 -23.53
C LYS A 15 8.13 20.23 -24.69
N GLN A 16 7.15 19.76 -25.45
CA GLN A 16 7.34 18.84 -26.57
C GLN A 16 8.24 19.45 -27.65
N GLY A 17 9.09 18.63 -28.26
CA GLY A 17 9.88 19.00 -29.43
C GLY A 17 9.05 19.01 -30.73
N PRO A 18 9.68 19.24 -31.89
CA PRO A 18 9.03 19.23 -33.20
C PRO A 18 8.77 17.79 -33.74
N VAL A 19 8.35 16.85 -32.89
CA VAL A 19 8.15 15.43 -33.22
C VAL A 19 6.89 14.87 -32.55
N ASP A 20 6.29 13.82 -33.13
CA ASP A 20 4.94 13.34 -32.74
C ASP A 20 4.94 12.39 -31.51
N ASP A 21 5.73 12.71 -30.49
CA ASP A 21 5.93 11.90 -29.29
C ASP A 21 4.95 12.19 -28.13
N CYS A 22 3.95 13.05 -28.34
CA CYS A 22 2.96 13.47 -27.34
C CYS A 22 2.38 12.32 -26.49
N TYR A 23 2.06 11.18 -27.13
CA TYR A 23 1.55 9.97 -26.47
C TYR A 23 2.53 9.35 -25.45
N LEU A 24 3.84 9.49 -25.66
CA LEU A 24 4.87 9.06 -24.70
C LEU A 24 5.01 10.09 -23.58
N LEU A 25 5.15 11.37 -23.93
CA LEU A 25 5.36 12.45 -22.96
C LEU A 25 4.18 12.58 -21.98
N VAL A 26 2.96 12.54 -22.49
CA VAL A 26 1.74 12.63 -21.66
C VAL A 26 1.55 11.41 -20.77
N ALA A 27 1.94 10.21 -21.24
CA ALA A 27 1.90 9.00 -20.42
C ALA A 27 2.94 9.09 -19.29
N LEU A 28 4.16 9.57 -19.57
CA LEU A 28 5.19 9.80 -18.56
C LEU A 28 4.76 10.87 -17.54
N ASP A 29 4.12 11.97 -17.98
CA ASP A 29 3.56 13.01 -17.11
C ASP A 29 2.42 12.48 -16.23
N CYS A 30 1.50 11.67 -16.78
CA CYS A 30 0.46 10.99 -16.02
C CYS A 30 1.04 10.07 -14.94
N ILE A 31 2.02 9.24 -15.28
CA ILE A 31 2.62 8.27 -14.35
C ILE A 31 3.40 9.02 -13.26
N PHE A 32 4.25 9.99 -13.62
CA PHE A 32 5.06 10.75 -12.67
C PHE A 32 4.22 11.59 -11.69
N ASN A 33 3.06 12.08 -12.11
CA ASN A 33 2.17 12.84 -11.23
C ASN A 33 1.18 11.97 -10.42
N SER A 34 1.15 10.65 -10.63
CA SER A 34 0.20 9.76 -9.94
C SER A 34 0.54 9.37 -8.50
N GLY A 35 1.78 9.61 -8.06
CA GLY A 35 2.21 9.48 -6.66
C GLY A 35 3.64 8.96 -6.47
N ASP A 36 4.10 8.97 -5.21
CA ASP A 36 5.47 8.56 -4.85
C ASP A 36 5.82 7.13 -5.29
N GLU A 37 4.88 6.18 -5.20
CA GLU A 37 5.04 4.79 -5.66
C GLU A 37 5.37 4.71 -7.17
N ALA A 38 4.69 5.53 -7.98
CA ALA A 38 4.91 5.59 -9.42
C ALA A 38 6.22 6.30 -9.78
N ARG A 39 6.57 7.37 -9.04
CA ARG A 39 7.88 8.04 -9.17
C ARG A 39 9.03 7.09 -8.81
N GLN A 40 8.88 6.29 -7.75
CA GLN A 40 9.86 5.28 -7.35
C GLN A 40 9.99 4.16 -8.39
N LEU A 41 8.89 3.67 -8.97
CA LEU A 41 8.91 2.65 -10.03
C LEU A 41 9.52 3.15 -11.34
N LEU A 42 9.37 4.43 -11.66
CA LEU A 42 10.05 5.04 -12.81
C LEU A 42 11.55 5.22 -12.51
N ALA A 43 11.90 5.64 -11.28
CA ALA A 43 13.28 5.85 -10.87
C ALA A 43 14.10 4.56 -10.72
N SER A 44 13.49 3.46 -10.24
CA SER A 44 14.19 2.17 -10.03
C SER A 44 14.68 1.51 -11.32
N LYS A 45 14.26 2.01 -12.48
CA LYS A 45 14.76 1.58 -13.80
C LYS A 45 16.12 2.16 -14.14
N PHE A 46 16.61 3.15 -13.38
CA PHE A 46 17.81 3.91 -13.70
C PHE A 46 18.87 3.81 -12.61
N THR A 47 20.13 3.68 -13.03
CA THR A 47 21.30 3.75 -12.14
C THR A 47 22.31 4.73 -12.74
N GLN A 48 22.51 5.89 -12.09
CA GLN A 48 23.51 6.88 -12.51
C GLN A 48 24.83 6.64 -11.80
N THR A 49 25.93 6.76 -12.56
CA THR A 49 27.31 6.53 -12.10
C THR A 49 28.23 7.63 -12.64
N PRO A 50 29.48 7.76 -12.17
CA PRO A 50 30.46 8.66 -12.79
C PRO A 50 30.70 8.38 -14.28
N LEU A 51 30.59 7.12 -14.73
CA LEU A 51 30.83 6.70 -16.12
C LEU A 51 29.64 6.98 -17.07
N GLY A 52 28.42 7.04 -16.53
CA GLY A 52 27.21 7.20 -17.32
C GLY A 52 25.95 6.72 -16.60
N LEU A 53 24.89 6.50 -17.37
CA LEU A 53 23.57 6.08 -16.91
C LEU A 53 23.24 4.69 -17.45
N THR A 54 22.82 3.79 -16.58
CA THR A 54 22.19 2.53 -16.95
C THR A 54 20.67 2.69 -16.89
N LEU A 55 19.96 2.19 -17.89
CA LEU A 55 18.51 2.01 -17.93
C LEU A 55 18.21 0.52 -18.09
N ARG A 56 17.36 -0.03 -17.21
CA ARG A 56 16.86 -1.41 -17.21
C ARG A 56 15.37 -1.43 -17.57
N ILE A 57 15.02 -2.16 -18.62
CA ILE A 57 13.64 -2.36 -19.07
C ILE A 57 13.31 -3.86 -19.02
N LYS A 58 12.17 -4.21 -18.42
CA LYS A 58 11.74 -5.61 -18.32
C LYS A 58 11.39 -6.15 -19.71
N ARG A 59 11.97 -7.29 -20.09
CA ARG A 59 11.76 -7.87 -21.43
C ARG A 59 10.30 -8.24 -21.66
N ASN A 60 9.85 -7.99 -22.88
CA ASN A 60 8.50 -8.27 -23.33
C ASN A 60 8.48 -8.51 -24.86
N ASN A 61 7.31 -8.63 -25.49
CA ASN A 61 7.23 -8.88 -26.94
C ASN A 61 7.88 -7.76 -27.80
N GLN A 62 7.96 -6.53 -27.30
CA GLN A 62 8.65 -5.42 -27.97
C GLN A 62 10.17 -5.63 -28.07
N SER A 63 10.79 -6.33 -27.11
CA SER A 63 12.24 -6.60 -27.07
C SER A 63 12.76 -7.48 -28.22
N THR A 64 11.86 -7.91 -29.11
CA THR A 64 12.16 -8.53 -30.42
C THR A 64 12.57 -7.52 -31.50
N ARG A 65 12.31 -6.22 -31.30
CA ARG A 65 12.67 -5.13 -32.23
C ARG A 65 14.05 -4.52 -31.99
N LEU A 66 14.68 -4.85 -30.87
CA LEU A 66 15.97 -4.31 -30.46
C LEU A 66 17.12 -4.85 -31.33
N ASP A 67 17.56 -4.03 -32.29
CA ASP A 67 18.77 -4.26 -33.07
C ASP A 67 19.95 -3.45 -32.52
N SER A 68 20.99 -4.16 -32.08
CA SER A 68 22.24 -3.58 -31.58
C SER A 68 23.01 -2.77 -32.64
N GLN A 69 22.85 -3.04 -33.94
CA GLN A 69 23.49 -2.24 -35.00
C GLN A 69 22.88 -0.83 -35.07
N LYS A 70 21.55 -0.68 -34.91
CA LYS A 70 20.88 0.62 -34.84
C LYS A 70 21.35 1.48 -33.66
N MET A 71 21.91 0.86 -32.61
CA MET A 71 22.42 1.50 -31.40
C MET A 71 23.93 1.76 -31.45
N ARG A 72 24.65 1.21 -32.43
CA ARG A 72 26.12 1.18 -32.49
C ARG A 72 26.71 2.60 -32.41
N GLY A 73 27.65 2.79 -31.48
CA GLY A 73 28.29 4.09 -31.21
C GLY A 73 27.42 5.10 -30.47
N LYS A 74 26.15 4.78 -30.17
CA LYS A 74 25.21 5.64 -29.42
C LYS A 74 24.94 5.09 -28.02
N TYR A 75 24.66 3.80 -27.92
CA TYR A 75 24.34 3.09 -26.67
C TYR A 75 24.98 1.71 -26.66
N ILE A 76 25.30 1.19 -25.47
CA ILE A 76 25.61 -0.23 -25.29
C ILE A 76 24.32 -0.90 -24.82
N HIS A 77 23.87 -1.94 -25.54
CA HIS A 77 22.71 -2.75 -25.16
C HIS A 77 23.11 -4.19 -24.90
N VAL A 78 22.68 -4.74 -23.77
CA VAL A 78 22.91 -6.14 -23.36
C VAL A 78 21.59 -6.72 -22.81
N TYR A 79 21.27 -7.95 -23.23
CA TYR A 79 20.22 -8.74 -22.58
C TYR A 79 20.78 -9.40 -21.31
N ASP A 80 20.34 -8.94 -20.15
CA ASP A 80 20.63 -9.57 -18.85
C ASP A 80 19.68 -10.75 -18.62
N ARG A 81 20.20 -11.97 -18.77
CA ARG A 81 19.45 -13.22 -18.62
C ARG A 81 19.07 -13.56 -17.18
N ASN A 82 19.70 -12.94 -16.18
CA ASN A 82 19.46 -13.27 -14.77
C ASN A 82 18.26 -12.52 -14.21
N THR A 83 18.07 -11.28 -14.66
CA THR A 83 16.90 -10.44 -14.35
C THR A 83 15.81 -10.51 -15.43
N ASP A 84 16.17 -11.00 -16.62
CA ASP A 84 15.37 -10.98 -17.84
C ASP A 84 14.97 -9.55 -18.25
N GLU A 85 16.00 -8.75 -18.49
CA GLU A 85 15.92 -7.31 -18.78
C GLU A 85 16.77 -6.90 -19.99
N ASP A 86 16.29 -5.91 -20.72
CA ASP A 86 17.06 -5.13 -21.69
C ASP A 86 17.82 -4.05 -20.91
N VAL A 87 19.16 -4.10 -20.97
CA VAL A 87 20.03 -3.19 -20.23
C VAL A 87 20.74 -2.26 -21.21
N PHE A 88 20.44 -0.97 -21.12
CA PHE A 88 21.05 0.09 -21.92
C PHE A 88 22.03 0.88 -21.05
N PHE A 89 23.29 1.00 -21.48
CA PHE A 89 24.26 1.92 -20.88
C PHE A 89 24.56 3.09 -21.83
N ILE A 90 24.52 4.29 -21.25
CA ILE A 90 24.66 5.58 -21.92
C ILE A 90 25.81 6.35 -21.26
N GLY A 91 26.96 6.44 -21.92
CA GLY A 91 28.14 7.11 -21.38
C GLY A 91 27.96 8.62 -21.20
N GLN A 92 28.71 9.23 -20.28
CA GLN A 92 28.57 10.66 -19.93
C GLN A 92 28.57 11.63 -21.11
N GLN A 93 29.38 11.38 -22.15
CA GLN A 93 29.40 12.23 -23.33
C GLN A 93 28.03 12.22 -24.03
N LYS A 94 27.44 11.05 -24.26
CA LYS A 94 26.13 10.97 -24.92
C LYS A 94 25.01 11.54 -24.05
N LEU A 95 25.11 11.45 -22.73
CA LEU A 95 24.17 12.12 -21.82
C LEU A 95 24.24 13.66 -21.95
N LYS A 96 25.44 14.24 -22.09
CA LYS A 96 25.61 15.69 -22.33
C LYS A 96 25.03 16.10 -23.68
N GLU A 97 25.26 15.32 -24.73
CA GLU A 97 24.70 15.55 -26.08
C GLU A 97 23.16 15.47 -26.07
N ILE A 98 22.58 14.48 -25.38
CA ILE A 98 21.13 14.33 -25.19
C ILE A 98 20.56 15.52 -24.41
N ASP A 99 21.17 15.89 -23.29
CA ASP A 99 20.65 16.94 -22.41
C ASP A 99 20.69 18.34 -23.03
N ASN A 100 21.74 18.63 -23.81
CA ASN A 100 21.92 19.90 -24.54
C ASN A 100 21.10 19.96 -25.86
N SER A 101 20.39 18.88 -26.23
CA SER A 101 19.76 18.77 -27.55
C SER A 101 18.45 19.56 -27.65
N LYS A 102 18.42 20.61 -28.50
CA LYS A 102 17.22 21.40 -28.82
C LYS A 102 16.27 20.76 -29.85
N LYS A 103 16.44 19.47 -30.14
CA LYS A 103 15.64 18.74 -31.15
C LYS A 103 14.55 17.84 -30.54
N GLY A 104 14.65 17.57 -29.24
CA GLY A 104 13.70 16.76 -28.49
C GLY A 104 13.05 17.56 -27.37
N VAL A 105 12.44 16.86 -26.42
CA VAL A 105 11.73 17.42 -25.27
C VAL A 105 12.60 18.31 -24.38
N GLU A 106 12.15 19.55 -24.15
CA GLU A 106 12.71 20.42 -23.11
C GLU A 106 12.07 20.05 -21.77
N THR A 107 12.90 19.63 -20.80
CA THR A 107 12.43 19.09 -19.52
C THR A 107 13.50 19.19 -18.44
N ASN A 108 13.05 19.26 -17.17
CA ASN A 108 13.88 19.22 -15.97
C ASN A 108 14.29 17.79 -15.53
N SER A 109 14.12 16.79 -16.41
CA SER A 109 14.37 15.38 -16.13
C SER A 109 15.16 14.69 -17.25
N LEU A 110 16.41 14.31 -16.98
CA LEU A 110 17.26 13.58 -17.92
C LEU A 110 16.67 12.19 -18.25
N ALA A 111 15.95 11.55 -17.32
CA ALA A 111 15.27 10.28 -17.57
C ALA A 111 14.24 10.36 -18.69
N ILE A 112 13.53 11.49 -18.83
CA ILE A 112 12.53 11.69 -19.89
C ILE A 112 13.20 11.85 -21.25
N LYS A 113 14.26 12.68 -21.36
CA LYS A 113 15.09 12.82 -22.58
C LYS A 113 15.76 11.50 -23.02
N VAL A 114 16.02 10.60 -22.07
CA VAL A 114 16.53 9.26 -22.36
C VAL A 114 15.42 8.33 -22.84
N LEU A 115 14.25 8.31 -22.19
CA LEU A 115 13.12 7.46 -22.60
C LEU A 115 12.57 7.84 -23.97
N GLU A 116 12.48 9.13 -24.28
CA GLU A 116 12.19 9.69 -25.63
C GLU A 116 13.03 9.00 -26.72
N ARG A 117 14.32 8.77 -26.45
CA ARG A 117 15.26 8.25 -27.44
C ARG A 117 15.34 6.74 -27.45
N ILE A 118 15.26 6.10 -26.29
CA ILE A 118 15.31 4.63 -26.16
C ILE A 118 14.00 3.98 -26.63
N SER A 119 12.84 4.64 -26.49
CA SER A 119 11.56 4.07 -26.96
C SER A 119 11.55 3.75 -28.46
N SER A 120 12.23 4.56 -29.28
CA SER A 120 12.26 4.40 -30.74
C SER A 120 12.92 3.09 -31.22
N TYR A 121 13.75 2.47 -30.38
CA TYR A 121 14.38 1.18 -30.67
C TYR A 121 13.43 -0.02 -30.50
N TYR A 122 12.29 0.19 -29.83
CA TYR A 122 11.23 -0.81 -29.67
C TYR A 122 10.16 -0.71 -30.78
N TYR A 123 10.34 0.17 -31.77
CA TYR A 123 9.36 0.43 -32.83
C TYR A 123 9.35 -0.63 -33.94
N THR A 124 8.21 -0.73 -34.61
CA THR A 124 7.92 -1.68 -35.70
C THR A 124 8.40 -1.21 -37.07
N GLY A 125 8.31 0.11 -37.33
CA GLY A 125 8.72 0.71 -38.60
C GLY A 125 10.22 1.00 -38.64
N ASP A 126 10.81 0.90 -39.82
CA ASP A 126 12.20 1.28 -40.04
C ASP A 126 12.39 2.80 -40.10
N TRP A 127 13.55 3.24 -39.63
CA TRP A 127 13.94 4.64 -39.55
C TRP A 127 15.44 4.82 -39.76
N ASP A 128 15.83 6.02 -40.20
CA ASP A 128 17.24 6.41 -40.32
C ASP A 128 17.88 6.51 -38.93
N HIS A 129 18.47 5.39 -38.52
CA HIS A 129 19.21 5.23 -37.29
C HIS A 129 20.68 5.66 -37.42
N THR A 130 21.13 6.13 -38.58
CA THR A 130 22.47 6.69 -38.76
C THR A 130 22.51 8.12 -38.20
N ASN A 131 21.53 8.95 -38.56
CA ASN A 131 21.34 10.32 -38.09
C ASN A 131 21.23 10.40 -36.55
N GLU A 132 21.82 11.44 -35.96
CA GLU A 132 21.80 11.67 -34.51
C GLU A 132 20.39 12.02 -33.98
N SER A 133 19.59 12.67 -34.83
CA SER A 133 18.17 12.98 -34.60
C SER A 133 17.24 11.79 -34.90
N GLY A 134 17.75 10.70 -35.47
CA GLY A 134 16.96 9.58 -36.01
C GLY A 134 15.94 9.03 -35.03
N SER A 135 16.34 8.85 -33.77
CA SER A 135 15.51 8.35 -32.67
C SER A 135 14.34 9.27 -32.33
N LEU A 136 14.46 10.56 -32.63
CA LEU A 136 13.43 11.57 -32.39
C LEU A 136 12.44 11.58 -33.56
N THR A 137 12.96 11.66 -34.79
CA THR A 137 12.14 11.61 -36.01
C THR A 137 11.36 10.31 -36.15
N ALA A 138 11.83 9.22 -35.55
CA ALA A 138 11.13 7.94 -35.48
C ALA A 138 9.76 8.02 -34.76
N HIS A 139 9.52 9.04 -33.92
CA HIS A 139 8.19 9.27 -33.33
C HIS A 139 7.16 9.70 -34.37
N SER A 140 7.56 10.36 -35.47
CA SER A 140 6.64 10.78 -36.53
C SER A 140 6.23 9.67 -37.50
N ILE A 141 6.58 8.41 -37.19
CA ILE A 141 6.31 7.26 -38.06
C ILE A 141 4.91 6.68 -37.79
N ARG A 142 4.16 6.48 -38.88
CA ARG A 142 2.84 5.83 -38.86
C ARG A 142 2.99 4.35 -38.46
N GLN A 143 2.06 3.85 -37.64
CA GLN A 143 2.02 2.45 -37.19
C GLN A 143 3.31 1.95 -36.49
N ARG A 144 4.05 2.84 -35.82
CA ARG A 144 5.31 2.57 -35.11
C ARG A 144 5.22 1.63 -33.88
N HIS A 145 4.02 1.23 -33.48
CA HIS A 145 3.76 0.34 -32.35
C HIS A 145 3.04 -0.93 -32.83
N MET A 146 3.28 -2.09 -32.19
CA MET A 146 2.53 -3.34 -32.45
C MET A 146 1.10 -3.35 -31.87
N GLU A 147 0.83 -2.45 -30.93
CA GLU A 147 -0.40 -2.30 -30.15
C GLU A 147 -0.69 -0.79 -30.01
N THR A 148 -1.68 -0.38 -29.21
CA THR A 148 -1.92 1.05 -28.94
C THR A 148 -0.71 1.71 -28.26
N SER A 149 -0.55 3.03 -28.40
CA SER A 149 0.50 3.80 -27.71
C SER A 149 0.44 3.62 -26.18
N THR A 150 -0.75 3.50 -25.61
CA THR A 150 -1.02 3.22 -24.19
C THR A 150 -0.40 1.90 -23.76
N ARG A 151 -0.71 0.80 -24.47
CA ARG A 151 -0.15 -0.53 -24.22
C ARG A 151 1.34 -0.60 -24.54
N PHE A 152 1.81 0.20 -25.50
CA PHE A 152 3.24 0.33 -25.79
C PHE A 152 4.01 0.89 -24.59
N VAL A 153 3.60 2.05 -24.05
CA VAL A 153 4.25 2.69 -22.90
C VAL A 153 4.08 1.85 -21.62
N GLY A 154 2.91 1.22 -21.42
CA GLY A 154 2.69 0.31 -20.30
C GLY A 154 3.73 -0.81 -20.26
N LYS A 155 3.97 -1.49 -21.39
CA LYS A 155 4.99 -2.54 -21.52
C LYS A 155 6.43 -2.01 -21.38
N LEU A 156 6.75 -0.88 -22.00
CA LEU A 156 8.06 -0.21 -21.87
C LEU A 156 8.41 0.09 -20.41
N LEU A 157 7.40 0.40 -19.59
CA LEU A 157 7.56 0.73 -18.17
C LEU A 157 7.24 -0.45 -17.23
N GLY A 158 6.85 -1.62 -17.74
CA GLY A 158 6.52 -2.80 -16.93
C GLY A 158 5.27 -2.64 -16.05
N ILE A 159 4.29 -1.85 -16.48
CA ILE A 159 3.03 -1.58 -15.77
C ILE A 159 1.81 -2.01 -16.59
N HIS A 160 0.66 -2.15 -15.94
CA HIS A 160 -0.60 -2.38 -16.63
C HIS A 160 -1.11 -1.08 -17.26
N ALA A 161 -1.60 -1.14 -18.50
CA ALA A 161 -2.17 -0.01 -19.20
C ALA A 161 -3.29 -0.47 -20.15
N GLU A 162 -4.43 0.22 -20.12
CA GLU A 162 -5.62 -0.11 -20.92
C GLU A 162 -6.26 1.17 -21.49
N ASP A 163 -6.71 1.08 -22.74
CA ASP A 163 -7.52 2.10 -23.43
C ASP A 163 -9.01 1.82 -23.20
N THR A 164 -9.83 2.86 -23.04
CA THR A 164 -11.29 2.76 -22.87
C THR A 164 -12.00 3.99 -23.45
N GLU A 165 -13.24 3.83 -23.89
CA GLU A 165 -14.10 4.91 -24.40
C GLU A 165 -15.20 5.30 -23.38
N GLU A 166 -15.20 4.66 -22.21
CA GLU A 166 -16.18 4.81 -21.13
C GLU A 166 -16.03 6.14 -20.36
N MET A 167 -16.54 7.24 -20.95
CA MET A 167 -16.53 8.60 -20.40
C MET A 167 -16.95 8.65 -18.91
N ASP A 168 -18.11 8.08 -18.58
CA ASP A 168 -18.64 8.06 -17.20
C ASP A 168 -17.71 7.32 -16.22
N ALA A 169 -17.06 6.24 -16.66
CA ALA A 169 -16.10 5.52 -15.83
C ALA A 169 -14.87 6.38 -15.51
N ILE A 170 -14.43 7.23 -16.44
CA ILE A 170 -13.28 8.14 -16.26
C ILE A 170 -13.65 9.37 -15.42
N ILE A 171 -14.84 9.94 -15.60
CA ILE A 171 -15.39 10.98 -14.70
C ILE A 171 -15.41 10.42 -13.28
N LYS A 172 -16.02 9.25 -13.08
CA LYS A 172 -16.13 8.58 -11.80
C LYS A 172 -14.76 8.24 -11.20
N LEU A 173 -13.80 7.80 -12.03
CA LEU A 173 -12.43 7.51 -11.61
C LEU A 173 -11.73 8.76 -11.08
N LYS A 174 -11.80 9.88 -11.81
CA LYS A 174 -11.17 11.15 -11.38
C LYS A 174 -11.86 11.80 -10.18
N LEU A 175 -13.16 11.60 -9.99
CA LEU A 175 -13.87 12.02 -8.78
C LEU A 175 -13.54 11.12 -7.57
N MET A 176 -13.20 9.84 -7.78
CA MET A 176 -12.72 8.92 -6.73
C MET A 176 -11.23 9.15 -6.37
N ASN A 177 -10.36 9.28 -7.38
CA ASN A 177 -8.95 9.59 -7.24
C ASN A 177 -8.51 10.62 -8.30
N PRO A 178 -8.44 11.92 -7.94
CA PRO A 178 -7.93 12.96 -8.86
C PRO A 178 -6.52 12.68 -9.37
N LYS A 179 -5.69 11.97 -8.61
CA LYS A 179 -4.30 11.63 -8.96
C LYS A 179 -4.17 10.39 -9.87
N GLU A 180 -5.24 9.69 -10.23
CA GLU A 180 -5.08 8.48 -11.08
C GLU A 180 -4.53 8.87 -12.46
N ALA A 181 -3.60 8.06 -12.96
CA ALA A 181 -2.87 8.29 -14.21
C ALA A 181 -3.79 8.05 -15.43
N VAL A 182 -4.39 9.12 -15.92
CA VAL A 182 -5.28 9.12 -17.10
C VAL A 182 -4.92 10.25 -18.05
N TYR A 183 -4.65 9.92 -19.31
CA TYR A 183 -4.70 10.90 -20.41
C TYR A 183 -5.90 10.62 -21.32
N ILE A 184 -6.33 11.66 -22.02
CA ILE A 184 -7.35 11.60 -23.07
C ILE A 184 -6.66 11.82 -24.42
N SER A 185 -6.94 10.95 -25.39
CA SER A 185 -6.65 11.19 -26.80
C SER A 185 -7.95 11.49 -27.52
N PHE A 186 -7.98 12.56 -28.31
CA PHE A 186 -9.19 13.04 -28.96
C PHE A 186 -8.86 13.86 -30.20
N ALA A 187 -9.87 14.15 -31.02
CA ALA A 187 -9.77 15.05 -32.17
C ALA A 187 -9.58 16.49 -31.66
N TYR A 188 -8.36 17.02 -31.83
CA TYR A 188 -7.87 18.22 -31.17
C TYR A 188 -7.72 19.39 -32.14
N GLY A 189 -7.89 20.61 -31.64
CA GLY A 189 -7.91 21.84 -32.43
C GLY A 189 -9.32 22.19 -32.92
N GLU A 190 -9.38 23.12 -33.88
CA GLU A 190 -10.63 23.65 -34.43
C GLU A 190 -11.22 22.75 -35.54
N PRO A 191 -12.55 22.74 -35.72
CA PRO A 191 -13.18 22.12 -36.88
C PRO A 191 -12.80 22.81 -38.20
N ASP A 192 -12.70 22.03 -39.28
CA ASP A 192 -12.61 22.57 -40.64
C ASP A 192 -13.96 23.15 -41.12
N ALA A 193 -13.99 23.66 -42.36
CA ALA A 193 -15.21 24.21 -42.98
C ALA A 193 -16.36 23.19 -43.15
N ASN A 194 -16.11 21.89 -42.94
CA ASN A 194 -17.10 20.81 -42.95
C ASN A 194 -17.48 20.35 -41.54
N GLY A 195 -16.98 21.03 -40.49
CA GLY A 195 -17.16 20.64 -39.10
C GLY A 195 -16.24 19.49 -38.64
N LYS A 196 -15.26 19.07 -39.44
CA LYS A 196 -14.37 17.95 -39.11
C LYS A 196 -13.05 18.41 -38.51
N ILE A 197 -12.71 17.86 -37.36
CA ILE A 197 -11.38 17.95 -36.75
C ILE A 197 -10.58 16.72 -37.22
N HIS A 198 -9.35 16.91 -37.72
CA HIS A 198 -8.59 15.83 -38.40
C HIS A 198 -7.45 15.23 -37.57
N ASP A 199 -6.82 16.03 -36.70
CA ASP A 199 -5.63 15.60 -35.94
C ASP A 199 -5.98 15.08 -34.55
N ARG A 200 -5.34 13.96 -34.15
CA ARG A 200 -5.52 13.36 -32.82
C ARG A 200 -4.33 13.65 -31.90
N HIS A 201 -4.53 14.53 -30.94
CA HIS A 201 -3.56 14.83 -29.88
C HIS A 201 -3.83 13.99 -28.61
N ALA A 202 -2.99 14.17 -27.58
CA ALA A 202 -3.11 13.48 -26.31
C ALA A 202 -2.72 14.40 -25.13
N LEU A 203 -3.68 14.65 -24.22
CA LEU A 203 -3.53 15.57 -23.07
C LEU A 203 -3.81 14.83 -21.76
N ARG A 204 -3.08 15.15 -20.69
CA ARG A 204 -3.32 14.57 -19.35
C ARG A 204 -4.61 15.15 -18.79
N ILE A 205 -5.47 14.32 -18.19
CA ILE A 205 -6.56 14.83 -17.37
C ILE A 205 -5.98 15.20 -16.01
N ASP A 206 -6.00 16.49 -15.67
CA ASP A 206 -5.59 16.99 -14.36
C ASP A 206 -6.68 16.67 -13.33
N LYS A 207 -7.89 17.16 -13.59
CA LYS A 207 -9.07 17.03 -12.73
C LYS A 207 -10.36 17.14 -13.56
N VAL A 208 -11.44 16.56 -13.04
CA VAL A 208 -12.80 16.71 -13.56
C VAL A 208 -13.61 17.45 -12.51
N VAL A 209 -14.32 18.50 -12.91
CA VAL A 209 -15.00 19.45 -12.03
C VAL A 209 -16.51 19.41 -12.31
N PRO A 210 -17.37 19.09 -11.33
CA PRO A 210 -18.83 19.15 -11.51
C PRO A 210 -19.33 20.59 -11.68
N LYS A 211 -20.28 20.80 -12.59
CA LYS A 211 -20.95 22.09 -12.79
C LYS A 211 -22.19 22.21 -11.91
N ILE A 212 -22.51 23.45 -11.52
CA ILE A 212 -23.73 23.79 -10.74
C ILE A 212 -25.01 23.38 -11.50
N ASN A 213 -25.02 23.55 -12.82
CA ASN A 213 -26.18 23.27 -13.68
C ASN A 213 -26.25 21.80 -14.17
N GLY A 214 -25.41 20.92 -13.62
CA GLY A 214 -25.18 19.58 -14.17
C GLY A 214 -24.11 19.55 -15.28
N GLY A 215 -23.61 18.35 -15.57
CA GLY A 215 -22.43 18.16 -16.44
C GLY A 215 -21.11 18.46 -15.73
N TYR A 216 -20.01 18.43 -16.50
CA TYR A 216 -18.65 18.55 -15.98
C TYR A 216 -17.76 19.40 -16.91
N ASP A 217 -16.70 19.98 -16.33
CA ASP A 217 -15.52 20.44 -17.07
C ASP A 217 -14.32 19.54 -16.81
N PHE A 218 -13.56 19.28 -17.87
CA PHE A 218 -12.29 18.56 -17.85
C PHE A 218 -11.17 19.57 -17.95
N ILE A 219 -10.33 19.62 -16.91
CA ILE A 219 -9.12 20.42 -16.93
C ILE A 219 -8.00 19.53 -17.46
N LEU A 220 -7.49 19.88 -18.64
CA LEU A 220 -6.50 19.11 -19.38
C LEU A 220 -5.14 19.82 -19.35
N VAL A 221 -4.06 19.04 -19.43
CA VAL A 221 -2.68 19.51 -19.46
C VAL A 221 -1.98 18.97 -20.70
N ASN A 222 -1.43 19.87 -21.50
CA ASN A 222 -0.93 19.60 -22.86
C ASN A 222 0.59 19.39 -22.87
N PRO A 223 1.12 18.27 -23.40
CA PRO A 223 2.57 18.01 -23.42
C PRO A 223 3.38 19.03 -24.24
N TRP A 224 2.75 19.85 -25.10
CA TRP A 224 3.40 21.00 -25.74
C TRP A 224 3.97 21.99 -24.71
N ASP A 225 3.28 22.18 -23.59
CA ASP A 225 3.77 22.94 -22.42
C ASP A 225 2.96 22.53 -21.19
N ASN A 226 3.43 21.51 -20.45
CA ASN A 226 2.66 20.91 -19.35
C ASN A 226 2.50 21.84 -18.12
N GLN A 227 3.04 23.06 -18.19
CA GLN A 227 2.82 24.14 -17.23
C GLN A 227 1.51 24.90 -17.50
N LYS A 228 0.85 24.65 -18.64
CA LYS A 228 -0.43 25.25 -19.04
C LYS A 228 -1.60 24.28 -18.84
N GLN A 229 -2.78 24.83 -18.56
CA GLN A 229 -4.04 24.08 -18.48
C GLN A 229 -5.02 24.58 -19.54
N GLU A 230 -5.77 23.65 -20.11
CA GLU A 230 -6.89 23.89 -21.04
C GLU A 230 -8.18 23.36 -20.39
N THR A 231 -9.34 23.90 -20.77
CA THR A 231 -10.64 23.53 -20.18
C THR A 231 -11.61 23.13 -21.29
N PHE A 232 -12.10 21.90 -21.24
CA PHE A 232 -13.06 21.35 -22.18
C PHE A 232 -14.33 20.92 -21.44
N SER A 233 -15.50 21.20 -22.00
CA SER A 233 -16.76 20.74 -21.41
C SER A 233 -17.05 19.29 -21.78
N LEU A 234 -17.80 18.56 -20.94
CA LEU A 234 -18.27 17.21 -21.27
C LEU A 234 -18.99 17.16 -22.63
N GLU A 235 -19.94 18.07 -22.84
CA GLU A 235 -20.73 18.21 -24.07
C GLU A 235 -19.86 18.44 -25.33
N GLU A 236 -18.64 18.94 -25.17
CA GLU A 236 -17.69 19.13 -26.26
C GLU A 236 -16.84 17.87 -26.49
N LEU A 237 -16.35 17.23 -25.42
CA LEU A 237 -15.57 15.99 -25.52
C LEU A 237 -16.41 14.84 -26.09
N GLU A 238 -17.71 14.78 -25.78
CA GLU A 238 -18.67 13.84 -26.40
C GLU A 238 -18.71 13.95 -27.95
N LYS A 239 -18.29 15.08 -28.52
CA LYS A 239 -18.27 15.35 -29.96
C LYS A 239 -16.88 15.13 -30.60
N ARG A 240 -15.83 14.82 -29.80
CA ARG A 240 -14.41 14.86 -30.21
C ARG A 240 -13.71 13.49 -30.33
N ASP A 241 -14.41 12.38 -30.54
CA ASP A 241 -13.79 11.04 -30.78
C ASP A 241 -12.80 10.64 -29.65
N CYS A 242 -13.28 10.70 -28.40
CA CYS A 242 -12.46 10.56 -27.21
C CYS A 242 -12.13 9.11 -26.85
N ARG A 243 -10.84 8.79 -26.71
CA ARG A 243 -10.34 7.55 -26.12
C ARG A 243 -9.47 7.88 -24.91
N PHE A 244 -9.77 7.26 -23.78
CA PHE A 244 -9.09 7.44 -22.51
C PHE A 244 -8.07 6.34 -22.29
N CYS A 245 -6.96 6.70 -21.64
CA CYS A 245 -5.78 5.85 -21.56
C CYS A 245 -5.32 5.81 -20.10
N THR A 246 -5.53 4.66 -19.46
CA THR A 246 -5.32 4.48 -18.02
C THR A 246 -4.03 3.71 -17.73
N PHE A 247 -3.35 4.04 -16.63
CA PHE A 247 -2.17 3.32 -16.15
C PHE A 247 -2.35 2.86 -14.70
N SER A 248 -1.90 1.64 -14.41
CA SER A 248 -1.91 1.05 -13.08
C SER A 248 -0.64 0.25 -12.87
N LEU A 249 0.02 0.46 -11.73
CA LEU A 249 1.37 -0.05 -11.46
C LEU A 249 1.49 -1.59 -11.50
N ASN A 250 0.38 -2.29 -11.35
CA ASN A 250 0.23 -3.73 -11.56
C ASN A 250 -1.21 -4.07 -11.94
N GLN A 251 -1.46 -5.29 -12.42
CA GLN A 251 -2.80 -5.73 -12.79
C GLN A 251 -3.76 -5.77 -11.60
N GLN A 252 -3.31 -6.11 -10.38
CA GLN A 252 -4.17 -6.18 -9.21
C GLN A 252 -4.78 -4.82 -8.84
N ARG A 253 -4.01 -3.73 -9.00
CA ARG A 253 -4.51 -2.34 -8.88
C ARG A 253 -5.59 -2.04 -9.92
N HIS A 254 -5.37 -2.44 -11.17
CA HIS A 254 -6.35 -2.27 -12.25
C HIS A 254 -7.66 -3.01 -11.97
N GLU A 255 -7.62 -4.29 -11.57
CA GLU A 255 -8.83 -5.06 -11.23
C GLU A 255 -9.60 -4.43 -10.06
N ILE A 256 -8.89 -3.95 -9.02
CA ILE A 256 -9.54 -3.25 -7.91
C ILE A 256 -10.16 -1.93 -8.37
N THR A 257 -9.50 -1.16 -9.23
CA THR A 257 -10.10 0.06 -9.80
C THR A 257 -11.39 -0.28 -10.56
N ARG A 258 -11.45 -1.37 -11.33
CA ARG A 258 -12.69 -1.83 -12.01
C ARG A 258 -13.78 -2.29 -11.03
N ILE A 259 -13.41 -2.82 -9.86
CA ILE A 259 -14.36 -3.14 -8.77
C ILE A 259 -14.85 -1.84 -8.11
N LEU A 260 -13.96 -0.92 -7.77
CA LEU A 260 -14.30 0.36 -7.14
C LEU A 260 -15.21 1.23 -8.02
N LEU A 261 -15.02 1.20 -9.35
CA LEU A 261 -15.91 1.90 -10.29
C LEU A 261 -17.37 1.41 -10.26
N LYS A 262 -17.67 0.25 -9.69
CA LYS A 262 -19.06 -0.23 -9.45
C LYS A 262 -19.67 0.33 -8.15
N ASN A 263 -18.87 0.93 -7.27
CA ASN A 263 -19.29 1.44 -5.96
C ASN A 263 -19.65 2.95 -6.00
N PRO A 264 -20.27 3.52 -4.96
CA PRO A 264 -20.47 4.97 -4.82
C PRO A 264 -19.16 5.74 -4.73
N ILE A 265 -19.13 6.98 -5.27
CA ILE A 265 -17.91 7.83 -5.33
C ILE A 265 -17.26 8.00 -3.94
N GLY A 266 -18.04 8.30 -2.90
CA GLY A 266 -17.52 8.47 -1.54
C GLY A 266 -16.87 7.22 -0.92
N GLN A 267 -17.20 6.02 -1.40
CA GLN A 267 -16.48 4.80 -0.98
C GLN A 267 -15.10 4.72 -1.65
N GLY A 268 -15.02 5.01 -2.95
CA GLY A 268 -13.76 5.08 -3.69
C GLY A 268 -12.83 6.15 -3.12
N GLN A 269 -13.36 7.37 -2.90
CA GLN A 269 -12.63 8.47 -2.26
C GLN A 269 -12.06 8.07 -0.90
N TYR A 270 -12.86 7.44 -0.03
CA TYR A 270 -12.39 6.98 1.28
C TYR A 270 -11.27 5.94 1.15
N ILE A 271 -11.35 5.03 0.18
CA ILE A 271 -10.32 4.00 -0.04
C ILE A 271 -9.02 4.60 -0.60
N PHE A 272 -9.08 5.46 -1.61
CA PHE A 272 -7.88 6.12 -2.14
C PHE A 272 -7.25 7.11 -1.16
N ALA A 273 -8.01 7.63 -0.19
CA ALA A 273 -7.51 8.44 0.92
C ALA A 273 -6.89 7.63 2.08
N ASN A 274 -6.99 6.30 2.09
CA ASN A 274 -6.43 5.41 3.12
C ASN A 274 -5.53 4.34 2.47
N PRO A 275 -4.25 4.64 2.16
CA PRO A 275 -3.37 3.76 1.38
C PRO A 275 -3.16 2.38 1.98
N GLU A 276 -3.20 2.24 3.30
CA GLU A 276 -3.08 0.96 3.99
C GLU A 276 -4.33 0.10 3.79
N LEU A 277 -5.53 0.70 3.81
CA LEU A 277 -6.78 0.00 3.44
C LEU A 277 -6.76 -0.44 1.98
N PHE A 278 -6.27 0.41 1.07
CA PHE A 278 -6.08 0.03 -0.34
C PHE A 278 -5.08 -1.13 -0.49
N THR A 279 -4.01 -1.12 0.32
CA THR A 279 -3.02 -2.20 0.38
C THR A 279 -3.64 -3.50 0.91
N LEU A 280 -4.48 -3.46 1.95
CA LEU A 280 -5.23 -4.62 2.42
C LEU A 280 -6.11 -5.18 1.29
N LEU A 281 -6.90 -4.33 0.62
CA LEU A 281 -7.77 -4.73 -0.49
C LEU A 281 -6.96 -5.39 -1.63
N LEU A 282 -5.76 -4.89 -1.96
CA LEU A 282 -4.84 -5.52 -2.93
C LEU A 282 -4.44 -6.95 -2.55
N GLN A 283 -4.28 -7.27 -1.25
CA GLN A 283 -4.03 -8.65 -0.81
C GLN A 283 -5.32 -9.49 -0.85
N MET A 284 -6.48 -8.90 -0.53
CA MET A 284 -7.79 -9.58 -0.60
C MET A 284 -8.16 -9.97 -2.05
N GLN A 285 -7.80 -9.14 -3.04
CA GLN A 285 -8.01 -9.46 -4.46
C GLN A 285 -7.10 -10.60 -4.94
N LYS A 286 -5.86 -10.73 -4.44
CA LYS A 286 -5.00 -11.91 -4.73
C LYS A 286 -5.61 -13.23 -4.23
N LEU A 287 -6.52 -13.17 -3.26
CA LEU A 287 -7.29 -14.31 -2.75
C LEU A 287 -8.68 -14.42 -3.40
N ASN A 288 -8.99 -13.59 -4.40
CA ASN A 288 -10.28 -13.52 -5.12
C ASN A 288 -11.49 -13.17 -4.23
N LEU A 289 -11.29 -12.42 -3.14
CA LEU A 289 -12.33 -12.16 -2.13
C LEU A 289 -13.14 -10.86 -2.33
N LEU A 290 -12.83 -10.03 -3.34
CA LEU A 290 -13.46 -8.73 -3.58
C LEU A 290 -14.42 -8.71 -4.79
N SER A 291 -15.13 -9.81 -5.03
CA SER A 291 -16.09 -9.93 -6.14
C SER A 291 -17.40 -9.14 -5.97
N ASP A 292 -17.79 -8.76 -4.75
CA ASP A 292 -19.02 -8.00 -4.43
C ASP A 292 -18.68 -6.62 -3.83
N ALA A 293 -19.38 -5.57 -4.30
CA ALA A 293 -19.41 -4.23 -3.71
C ALA A 293 -19.74 -4.23 -2.20
N LYS A 294 -20.53 -5.19 -1.73
CA LYS A 294 -20.82 -5.36 -0.29
C LYS A 294 -19.56 -5.69 0.52
N ASN A 295 -18.58 -6.38 -0.07
CA ASN A 295 -17.31 -6.68 0.60
C ASN A 295 -16.45 -5.41 0.72
N ILE A 296 -16.47 -4.53 -0.29
CA ILE A 296 -15.84 -3.20 -0.23
C ILE A 296 -16.44 -2.36 0.92
N GLN A 297 -17.78 -2.25 0.97
CA GLN A 297 -18.47 -1.51 2.03
C GLN A 297 -18.24 -2.12 3.44
N ALA A 298 -18.16 -3.45 3.55
CA ALA A 298 -17.80 -4.14 4.79
C ALA A 298 -16.39 -3.78 5.27
N CYS A 299 -15.40 -3.76 4.37
CA CYS A 299 -14.02 -3.39 4.70
C CYS A 299 -13.91 -1.92 5.12
N ILE A 300 -14.61 -1.01 4.43
CA ILE A 300 -14.72 0.41 4.83
C ILE A 300 -15.29 0.54 6.24
N ASN A 301 -16.39 -0.16 6.54
CA ASN A 301 -17.04 -0.10 7.84
C ASN A 301 -16.14 -0.65 8.95
N LEU A 302 -15.40 -1.72 8.70
CA LEU A 302 -14.44 -2.26 9.66
C LEU A 302 -13.28 -1.28 9.90
N HIS A 303 -12.69 -0.71 8.85
CA HIS A 303 -11.60 0.26 8.97
C HIS A 303 -12.01 1.52 9.76
N LYS A 304 -13.25 2.02 9.54
CA LYS A 304 -13.80 3.14 10.31
C LYS A 304 -13.97 2.84 11.80
N GLN A 305 -14.22 1.57 12.15
CA GLN A 305 -14.37 1.13 13.54
C GLN A 305 -13.05 0.66 14.19
N MET A 306 -12.03 0.35 13.38
CA MET A 306 -10.72 -0.15 13.79
C MET A 306 -9.61 0.43 12.88
N PRO A 307 -9.23 1.72 13.00
CA PRO A 307 -8.22 2.34 12.12
C PRO A 307 -6.84 1.65 12.20
N TYR A 308 -6.57 0.95 13.30
CA TYR A 308 -5.36 0.18 13.56
C TYR A 308 -5.33 -1.21 12.88
N LEU A 309 -6.34 -1.55 12.05
CA LEU A 309 -6.46 -2.83 11.34
C LEU A 309 -5.21 -3.17 10.51
N SER A 310 -4.60 -2.17 9.87
CA SER A 310 -3.37 -2.32 9.09
C SER A 310 -2.16 -2.66 9.96
N SER A 311 -2.11 -2.16 11.19
CA SER A 311 -1.08 -2.54 12.16
C SER A 311 -1.25 -3.99 12.62
N LEU A 312 -2.50 -4.45 12.81
CA LEU A 312 -2.79 -5.86 13.11
C LEU A 312 -2.35 -6.75 11.94
N TYR A 313 -2.61 -6.37 10.68
CA TYR A 313 -2.17 -7.14 9.52
C TYR A 313 -0.64 -7.26 9.43
N ASN A 314 0.08 -6.17 9.70
CA ASN A 314 1.54 -6.14 9.61
C ASN A 314 2.26 -6.90 10.74
N SER A 315 1.62 -7.13 11.89
CA SER A 315 2.18 -7.95 12.98
C SER A 315 1.99 -9.47 12.81
N LEU A 316 1.39 -9.91 11.71
CA LEU A 316 0.99 -11.30 11.46
C LEU A 316 1.87 -12.00 10.41
N THR A 317 2.04 -13.31 10.57
CA THR A 317 2.64 -14.19 9.55
C THR A 317 1.70 -14.36 8.34
N SER A 318 2.24 -14.82 7.20
CA SER A 318 1.47 -14.97 5.95
C SER A 318 0.17 -15.79 6.09
N ASP A 319 0.15 -16.83 6.92
CA ASP A 319 -1.05 -17.65 7.14
C ASP A 319 -2.03 -17.03 8.14
N GLU A 320 -1.54 -16.25 9.10
CA GLU A 320 -2.39 -15.45 9.99
C GLU A 320 -3.01 -14.26 9.25
N GLN A 321 -2.28 -13.65 8.33
CA GLN A 321 -2.78 -12.60 7.42
C GLN A 321 -3.94 -13.09 6.54
N LYS A 322 -3.87 -14.32 6.02
CA LYS A 322 -4.99 -14.96 5.28
C LYS A 322 -6.24 -15.10 6.16
N LYS A 323 -6.07 -15.56 7.41
CA LYS A 323 -7.17 -15.67 8.40
C LYS A 323 -7.79 -14.32 8.73
N LEU A 324 -6.97 -13.28 8.93
CA LEU A 324 -7.46 -11.91 9.17
C LEU A 324 -8.31 -11.43 7.99
N ILE A 325 -7.81 -11.58 6.77
CA ILE A 325 -8.51 -11.21 5.53
C ILE A 325 -9.84 -11.97 5.37
N GLN A 326 -9.85 -13.28 5.61
CA GLN A 326 -11.08 -14.09 5.60
C GLN A 326 -12.09 -13.60 6.64
N GLY A 327 -11.61 -13.23 7.83
CA GLY A 327 -12.40 -12.59 8.88
C GLY A 327 -13.04 -11.27 8.44
N MET A 328 -12.29 -10.38 7.77
CA MET A 328 -12.81 -9.08 7.29
C MET A 328 -14.05 -9.24 6.40
N VAL A 329 -14.03 -10.21 5.47
CA VAL A 329 -15.15 -10.47 4.56
C VAL A 329 -16.27 -11.26 5.26
N GLY A 330 -15.93 -12.38 5.91
CA GLY A 330 -16.92 -13.29 6.50
C GLY A 330 -17.78 -12.65 7.58
N THR A 331 -17.28 -11.61 8.25
CA THR A 331 -17.98 -10.87 9.31
C THR A 331 -18.71 -9.62 8.82
N LYS A 332 -18.64 -9.30 7.52
CA LYS A 332 -19.45 -8.26 6.85
C LYS A 332 -19.33 -6.85 7.47
N GLY A 333 -18.17 -6.53 8.04
CA GLY A 333 -17.88 -5.23 8.66
C GLY A 333 -18.29 -5.09 10.13
N ASP A 334 -18.73 -6.17 10.76
CA ASP A 334 -19.01 -6.22 12.19
C ASP A 334 -17.71 -6.39 13.00
N LYS A 335 -17.33 -5.33 13.73
CA LYS A 335 -16.11 -5.26 14.55
C LYS A 335 -16.03 -6.33 15.63
N GLU A 336 -17.15 -6.71 16.26
CA GLU A 336 -17.15 -7.68 17.35
C GLU A 336 -17.01 -9.09 16.82
N LYS A 337 -17.76 -9.42 15.76
CA LYS A 337 -17.62 -10.70 15.04
C LYS A 337 -16.22 -10.83 14.43
N PHE A 338 -15.68 -9.76 13.85
CA PHE A 338 -14.30 -9.72 13.34
C PHE A 338 -13.29 -9.99 14.46
N THR A 339 -13.38 -9.29 15.58
CA THR A 339 -12.43 -9.43 16.69
C THR A 339 -12.50 -10.82 17.34
N LYS A 340 -13.71 -11.35 17.55
CA LYS A 340 -13.90 -12.74 18.01
C LYS A 340 -13.34 -13.76 17.00
N HIS A 341 -13.54 -13.55 15.70
CA HIS A 341 -12.98 -14.41 14.65
C HIS A 341 -11.45 -14.37 14.63
N LEU A 342 -10.86 -13.18 14.70
CA LEU A 342 -9.41 -12.99 14.67
C LEU A 342 -8.74 -13.72 15.84
N ILE A 343 -9.15 -13.44 17.08
CA ILE A 343 -8.57 -14.06 18.29
C ILE A 343 -8.82 -15.58 18.32
N SER A 344 -9.94 -16.06 17.77
CA SER A 344 -10.23 -17.50 17.69
C SER A 344 -9.31 -18.27 16.73
N ASN A 345 -8.96 -17.66 15.60
CA ASN A 345 -8.18 -18.32 14.52
C ASN A 345 -6.69 -17.97 14.57
N VAL A 346 -6.35 -16.85 15.20
CA VAL A 346 -5.00 -16.35 15.46
C VAL A 346 -4.87 -16.07 16.97
N PRO A 347 -4.69 -17.12 17.79
CA PRO A 347 -4.71 -17.01 19.24
C PRO A 347 -3.38 -16.45 19.75
N ARG A 348 -3.27 -15.12 19.76
CA ARG A 348 -2.07 -14.36 20.15
C ARG A 348 -2.38 -13.23 21.14
N LEU A 349 -1.60 -13.13 22.22
CA LEU A 349 -1.82 -12.14 23.28
C LEU A 349 -1.49 -10.71 22.84
N ASP A 350 -0.47 -10.54 21.99
CA ASP A 350 -0.06 -9.24 21.46
C ASP A 350 -1.18 -8.58 20.63
N LEU A 351 -2.02 -9.38 19.96
CA LEU A 351 -3.24 -8.87 19.30
C LEU A 351 -4.24 -8.32 20.31
N ILE A 352 -4.50 -9.04 21.41
CA ILE A 352 -5.41 -8.58 22.48
C ILE A 352 -4.88 -7.31 23.12
N LYS A 353 -3.57 -7.23 23.41
CA LYS A 353 -2.90 -6.01 23.88
C LYS A 353 -3.10 -4.84 22.90
N THR A 354 -2.84 -5.07 21.61
CA THR A 354 -2.98 -4.05 20.55
C THR A 354 -4.43 -3.57 20.41
N ILE A 355 -5.39 -4.48 20.44
CA ILE A 355 -6.82 -4.17 20.43
C ILE A 355 -7.16 -3.29 21.63
N PHE A 356 -6.87 -3.72 22.86
CA PHE A 356 -7.16 -2.92 24.05
C PHE A 356 -6.45 -1.55 24.03
N GLN A 357 -5.20 -1.46 23.57
CA GLN A 357 -4.46 -0.19 23.50
C GLN A 357 -5.12 0.85 22.58
N ASN A 358 -5.79 0.42 21.51
CA ASN A 358 -6.45 1.30 20.55
C ASN A 358 -7.96 1.45 20.82
N GLU A 359 -8.50 0.73 21.80
CA GLU A 359 -9.93 0.68 22.10
C GLU A 359 -10.26 1.45 23.39
N PRO A 360 -11.40 2.18 23.43
CA PRO A 360 -11.86 2.87 24.62
C PRO A 360 -11.83 1.99 25.88
N LEU A 361 -11.63 2.62 27.03
CA LEU A 361 -11.66 1.97 28.35
C LEU A 361 -13.09 1.66 28.84
N GLU A 362 -14.01 1.51 27.88
CA GLU A 362 -15.39 1.11 28.07
C GLU A 362 -15.53 -0.41 28.17
N ASN A 363 -16.58 -0.86 28.87
CA ASN A 363 -16.86 -2.26 29.12
C ASN A 363 -17.08 -3.12 27.86
N LYS A 364 -17.38 -2.53 26.69
CA LYS A 364 -17.88 -3.30 25.53
C LYS A 364 -16.84 -4.27 24.98
N THR A 365 -15.66 -3.75 24.62
CA THR A 365 -14.55 -4.55 24.08
C THR A 365 -13.96 -5.48 25.13
N GLU A 366 -13.93 -5.07 26.40
CA GLU A 366 -13.55 -5.92 27.53
C GLU A 366 -14.49 -7.13 27.70
N ASN A 367 -15.80 -6.88 27.85
CA ASN A 367 -16.82 -7.92 28.01
C ASN A 367 -16.80 -8.92 26.85
N MET A 368 -16.66 -8.43 25.61
CA MET A 368 -16.55 -9.27 24.41
C MET A 368 -15.37 -10.25 24.48
N ILE A 369 -14.22 -9.83 24.99
CA ILE A 369 -13.03 -10.69 25.14
C ILE A 369 -13.17 -11.62 26.34
N VAL A 370 -13.84 -11.20 27.42
CA VAL A 370 -14.21 -12.10 28.53
C VAL A 370 -15.18 -13.19 28.07
N ASP A 371 -16.22 -12.85 27.31
CA ASP A 371 -17.12 -13.84 26.72
C ASP A 371 -16.36 -14.82 25.81
N LEU A 372 -15.41 -14.33 25.02
CA LEU A 372 -14.58 -15.19 24.18
C LEU A 372 -13.70 -16.13 25.01
N ALA A 373 -13.17 -15.68 26.15
CA ALA A 373 -12.41 -16.53 27.07
C ALA A 373 -13.29 -17.61 27.72
N LEU A 374 -14.50 -17.25 28.15
CA LEU A 374 -15.51 -18.16 28.71
C LEU A 374 -15.98 -19.18 27.65
N GLU A 375 -16.22 -18.74 26.42
CA GLU A 375 -16.53 -19.61 25.27
C GLU A 375 -15.37 -20.56 24.94
N ALA A 376 -14.14 -20.05 24.86
CA ALA A 376 -12.95 -20.86 24.54
C ALA A 376 -12.66 -21.93 25.59
N LYS A 377 -12.87 -21.61 26.88
CA LYS A 377 -12.80 -22.57 27.99
C LYS A 377 -13.84 -23.68 27.84
N LYS A 378 -15.11 -23.33 27.57
CA LYS A 378 -16.23 -24.28 27.42
C LYS A 378 -16.10 -25.15 26.17
N LYS A 379 -15.67 -24.58 25.04
CA LYS A 379 -15.58 -25.25 23.72
C LYS A 379 -14.24 -25.94 23.47
N HIS A 380 -13.33 -25.97 24.45
CA HIS A 380 -11.95 -26.48 24.31
C HIS A 380 -11.20 -25.88 23.10
N SER A 381 -11.47 -24.61 22.77
CA SER A 381 -10.88 -23.93 21.61
C SER A 381 -9.37 -23.72 21.77
N PRO A 382 -8.58 -23.77 20.66
CA PRO A 382 -7.17 -23.37 20.67
C PRO A 382 -6.93 -21.99 21.29
N ALA A 383 -7.88 -21.05 21.20
CA ALA A 383 -7.79 -19.73 21.82
C ALA A 383 -7.63 -19.74 23.34
N ARG A 384 -7.95 -20.86 24.01
CA ARG A 384 -7.71 -21.05 25.45
C ARG A 384 -6.25 -20.87 25.85
N ILE A 385 -5.29 -21.01 24.93
CA ILE A 385 -3.85 -20.78 25.22
C ILE A 385 -3.58 -19.33 25.66
N VAL A 386 -4.19 -18.35 24.98
CA VAL A 386 -4.01 -16.92 25.29
C VAL A 386 -4.66 -16.55 26.62
N PHE A 387 -5.83 -17.13 26.90
CA PHE A 387 -6.60 -16.84 28.11
C PHE A 387 -6.05 -17.53 29.36
N ALA A 388 -5.10 -18.46 29.19
CA ALA A 388 -4.33 -19.09 30.28
C ALA A 388 -3.00 -18.38 30.57
N ASP A 389 -2.65 -17.34 29.80
CA ASP A 389 -1.40 -16.59 29.95
C ASP A 389 -1.43 -15.68 31.20
N PRO A 390 -0.40 -15.71 32.08
CA PRO A 390 -0.31 -14.80 33.23
C PRO A 390 -0.34 -13.30 32.88
N GLU A 391 0.12 -12.93 31.68
CA GLU A 391 0.01 -11.55 31.20
C GLU A 391 -1.42 -11.18 30.80
N PHE A 392 -2.28 -12.14 30.39
CA PHE A 392 -3.70 -11.88 30.18
C PHE A 392 -4.42 -11.57 31.49
N PHE A 393 -4.05 -12.25 32.59
CA PHE A 393 -4.53 -11.88 33.94
C PHE A 393 -4.16 -10.43 34.29
N THR A 394 -2.89 -10.08 34.09
CA THR A 394 -2.34 -8.74 34.34
C THR A 394 -3.07 -7.66 33.51
N LEU A 395 -3.38 -7.96 32.24
CA LEU A 395 -4.07 -7.07 31.32
C LEU A 395 -5.53 -6.80 31.75
N ILE A 396 -6.26 -7.83 32.15
CA ILE A 396 -7.64 -7.73 32.67
C ILE A 396 -7.68 -7.04 34.04
N MET A 397 -6.69 -7.31 34.91
CA MET A 397 -6.55 -6.61 36.20
C MET A 397 -6.38 -5.10 36.01
N ASN A 398 -5.51 -4.66 35.10
CA ASN A 398 -5.29 -3.24 34.83
C ASN A 398 -6.56 -2.54 34.29
N ARG A 399 -7.35 -3.22 33.44
CA ARG A 399 -8.65 -2.72 32.98
C ARG A 399 -9.67 -2.64 34.13
N ALA A 400 -9.75 -3.67 34.98
CA ALA A 400 -10.60 -3.69 36.16
C ALA A 400 -10.32 -2.51 37.11
N ILE A 401 -9.03 -2.22 37.35
CA ILE A 401 -8.54 -1.11 38.17
C ILE A 401 -8.96 0.23 37.55
N HIS A 402 -8.70 0.45 36.26
CA HIS A 402 -9.08 1.69 35.57
C HIS A 402 -10.59 1.94 35.62
N HIS A 403 -11.39 0.93 35.28
CA HIS A 403 -12.84 1.02 35.31
C HIS A 403 -13.37 1.25 36.73
N LYS A 404 -12.73 0.66 37.75
CA LYS A 404 -13.07 0.87 39.16
C LYS A 404 -12.76 2.29 39.64
N ALA A 405 -11.63 2.85 39.23
CA ALA A 405 -11.26 4.24 39.48
C ALA A 405 -12.28 5.20 38.86
N THR A 406 -12.63 4.95 37.60
CA THR A 406 -13.61 5.75 36.83
C THR A 406 -14.99 5.75 37.51
N ILE A 407 -15.56 4.58 37.85
CA ILE A 407 -16.86 4.49 38.53
C ILE A 407 -16.87 5.19 39.89
N ARG A 408 -15.75 5.21 40.61
CA ARG A 408 -15.66 5.72 41.98
C ARG A 408 -15.11 7.14 42.11
N GLY A 409 -14.74 7.78 41.00
CA GLY A 409 -14.11 9.11 41.02
C GLY A 409 -12.83 9.16 41.85
N CYS A 410 -12.08 8.04 41.91
CA CYS A 410 -10.92 7.89 42.80
C CYS A 410 -9.64 7.54 42.03
N SER A 411 -8.49 7.58 42.71
CA SER A 411 -7.20 7.27 42.06
C SER A 411 -7.07 5.79 41.70
N GLN A 412 -6.26 5.47 40.69
CA GLN A 412 -6.01 4.08 40.29
C GLN A 412 -5.43 3.23 41.44
N GLU A 413 -4.57 3.80 42.30
CA GLU A 413 -4.01 3.05 43.44
C GLU A 413 -5.07 2.76 44.53
N GLN A 414 -6.00 3.69 44.78
CA GLN A 414 -7.16 3.42 45.65
C GLN A 414 -8.09 2.36 45.05
N ALA A 415 -8.37 2.45 43.75
CA ALA A 415 -9.18 1.46 43.03
C ALA A 415 -8.55 0.07 43.03
N LYS A 416 -7.23 0.00 42.90
CA LYS A 416 -6.39 -1.20 42.98
C LYS A 416 -6.43 -1.83 44.36
N LYS A 417 -6.18 -1.08 45.43
CA LYS A 417 -6.35 -1.57 46.82
C LYS A 417 -7.73 -2.21 47.05
N LEU A 418 -8.81 -1.58 46.56
CA LEU A 418 -10.19 -2.08 46.69
C LEU A 418 -10.48 -3.38 45.91
N ILE A 419 -9.70 -3.70 44.87
CA ILE A 419 -9.81 -4.97 44.13
C ILE A 419 -8.88 -6.01 44.77
N GLU A 420 -7.65 -5.64 45.10
CA GLU A 420 -6.64 -6.48 45.73
C GLU A 420 -7.10 -7.03 47.09
N SER A 421 -7.71 -6.20 47.95
CA SER A 421 -8.32 -6.65 49.21
C SER A 421 -9.38 -7.73 48.99
N LYS A 422 -10.29 -7.55 48.02
CA LYS A 422 -11.30 -8.55 47.66
C LYS A 422 -10.68 -9.86 47.16
N MET A 423 -9.57 -9.79 46.42
CA MET A 423 -8.83 -10.97 45.96
C MET A 423 -8.11 -11.71 47.09
N ILE A 424 -7.56 -10.99 48.08
CA ILE A 424 -6.88 -11.59 49.25
C ILE A 424 -7.91 -12.35 50.11
N ASN A 425 -9.08 -11.77 50.36
CA ASN A 425 -10.14 -12.45 51.11
C ASN A 425 -10.65 -13.69 50.36
N PHE A 426 -10.87 -13.59 49.04
CA PHE A 426 -11.19 -14.77 48.20
C PHE A 426 -10.08 -15.85 48.22
N TYR A 427 -8.81 -15.44 48.32
CA TYR A 427 -7.68 -16.36 48.39
C TYR A 427 -7.63 -17.15 49.70
N PHE A 428 -7.85 -16.51 50.86
CA PHE A 428 -7.77 -17.19 52.16
C PHE A 428 -9.08 -17.80 52.62
N ASP A 429 -10.19 -17.04 52.58
CA ASP A 429 -11.42 -17.38 53.29
C ASP A 429 -12.29 -18.42 52.55
N ASN A 430 -11.84 -18.86 51.35
CA ASN A 430 -12.61 -19.70 50.41
C ASN A 430 -14.02 -19.15 50.11
N MET A 431 -14.20 -17.83 50.24
CA MET A 431 -15.44 -17.13 49.91
C MET A 431 -15.88 -17.40 48.47
N GLY A 432 -17.19 -17.45 48.23
CA GLY A 432 -17.74 -17.58 46.88
C GLY A 432 -17.27 -16.45 45.95
N THR A 433 -17.24 -16.69 44.63
CA THR A 433 -16.71 -15.72 43.66
C THR A 433 -17.43 -14.37 43.66
N ASP A 434 -18.66 -14.29 44.17
CA ASP A 434 -19.40 -13.05 44.43
C ASP A 434 -18.67 -12.07 45.37
N SER A 435 -17.73 -12.57 46.18
CA SER A 435 -16.84 -11.75 47.02
C SER A 435 -15.83 -10.91 46.22
N LEU A 436 -15.58 -11.25 44.94
CA LEU A 436 -14.66 -10.53 44.05
C LEU A 436 -15.31 -9.23 43.53
N THR A 437 -14.73 -8.64 42.48
CA THR A 437 -15.33 -7.49 41.77
C THR A 437 -16.03 -7.95 40.49
N ARG A 438 -17.11 -7.25 40.13
CA ARG A 438 -17.82 -7.42 38.85
C ARG A 438 -17.21 -6.57 37.72
N ASN A 439 -16.37 -5.58 38.06
CA ASN A 439 -15.53 -4.87 37.10
C ASN A 439 -14.64 -5.87 36.35
N ALA A 440 -14.50 -5.71 35.02
CA ALA A 440 -13.83 -6.66 34.14
C ALA A 440 -14.33 -8.11 34.20
N ARG A 441 -15.53 -8.33 34.78
CA ARG A 441 -16.16 -9.63 35.00
C ARG A 441 -15.23 -10.66 35.66
N LEU A 442 -14.30 -10.18 36.52
CA LEU A 442 -13.32 -11.02 37.23
C LEU A 442 -13.97 -12.18 37.98
N CYS A 443 -15.11 -11.95 38.65
CA CYS A 443 -15.94 -12.99 39.27
C CYS A 443 -16.20 -14.19 38.34
N GLU A 444 -16.52 -13.96 37.07
CA GLU A 444 -16.86 -15.01 36.10
C GLU A 444 -15.62 -15.75 35.59
N LEU A 445 -14.50 -15.03 35.40
CA LEU A 445 -13.22 -15.61 34.97
C LEU A 445 -12.62 -16.55 36.05
N PHE A 446 -12.79 -16.20 37.33
CA PHE A 446 -12.47 -17.10 38.45
C PHE A 446 -13.46 -18.27 38.55
N ALA A 447 -14.77 -18.03 38.42
CA ALA A 447 -15.79 -19.10 38.47
C ALA A 447 -15.60 -20.14 37.35
N ALA A 448 -15.24 -19.70 36.14
CA ALA A 448 -14.91 -20.58 35.01
C ALA A 448 -13.53 -21.26 35.12
N LYS A 449 -12.78 -21.02 36.20
CA LYS A 449 -11.39 -21.50 36.40
C LYS A 449 -10.49 -21.15 35.22
N ILE A 450 -10.64 -19.95 34.68
CA ILE A 450 -9.69 -19.33 33.73
C ILE A 450 -8.59 -18.66 34.57
N PHE A 451 -9.00 -17.89 35.58
CA PHE A 451 -8.13 -17.40 36.64
C PHE A 451 -8.22 -18.30 37.87
N THR A 452 -7.11 -18.41 38.61
CA THR A 452 -6.95 -19.35 39.75
C THR A 452 -6.23 -18.66 40.91
N LYS A 453 -6.12 -19.34 42.07
CA LYS A 453 -5.30 -18.85 43.18
C LYS A 453 -3.85 -18.56 42.77
N THR A 454 -3.30 -19.34 41.83
CA THR A 454 -1.97 -19.10 41.21
C THR A 454 -1.89 -17.82 40.38
N SER A 455 -2.98 -17.37 39.76
CA SER A 455 -3.04 -16.05 39.11
C SER A 455 -2.92 -14.91 40.13
N ILE A 456 -3.51 -15.08 41.32
CA ILE A 456 -3.40 -14.13 42.44
C ILE A 456 -1.96 -14.13 42.99
N GLU A 457 -1.39 -15.32 43.21
CA GLU A 457 -0.01 -15.49 43.67
C GLU A 457 0.99 -14.76 42.75
N ALA A 458 0.91 -15.00 41.44
CA ALA A 458 1.79 -14.36 40.45
C ALA A 458 1.72 -12.82 40.47
N TRP A 459 0.50 -12.26 40.57
CA TRP A 459 0.28 -10.80 40.62
C TRP A 459 0.95 -10.13 41.81
N PHE A 460 0.86 -10.73 43.00
CA PHE A 460 1.50 -10.17 44.19
C PHE A 460 2.99 -10.50 44.28
N ALA A 461 3.44 -11.69 43.84
CA ALA A 461 4.85 -12.06 43.81
C ALA A 461 5.68 -11.09 42.95
N ALA A 462 5.17 -10.75 41.76
CA ALA A 462 5.81 -9.78 40.85
C ALA A 462 5.94 -8.37 41.46
N ARG A 463 5.08 -8.00 42.43
CA ARG A 463 5.04 -6.68 43.05
C ARG A 463 5.82 -6.59 44.37
N LEU A 464 6.07 -7.72 45.03
CA LEU A 464 6.73 -7.79 46.32
C LEU A 464 8.23 -8.11 46.22
N SER A 465 8.74 -8.41 45.01
CA SER A 465 10.15 -8.73 44.72
C SER A 465 10.71 -9.88 45.57
N LEU A 466 9.86 -10.84 45.93
CA LEU A 466 10.19 -11.88 46.91
C LEU A 466 11.01 -13.01 46.29
N THR A 467 12.29 -13.06 46.64
CA THR A 467 13.12 -14.27 46.48
C THR A 467 13.11 -15.17 47.72
N ASN A 468 12.73 -14.65 48.90
CA ASN A 468 12.91 -15.34 50.20
C ASN A 468 11.83 -15.01 51.28
N VAL A 469 10.57 -14.75 50.92
CA VAL A 469 9.47 -14.60 51.91
C VAL A 469 8.29 -15.46 51.49
N ASP A 470 7.65 -16.13 52.46
CA ASP A 470 6.40 -16.84 52.23
C ASP A 470 5.31 -15.87 51.75
N LEU A 471 4.85 -16.10 50.52
CA LEU A 471 3.80 -15.32 49.89
C LEU A 471 2.46 -15.43 50.64
N SER A 472 2.18 -16.56 51.28
CA SER A 472 1.00 -16.74 52.15
C SER A 472 1.08 -15.82 53.37
N GLN A 473 2.23 -15.75 54.04
CA GLN A 473 2.47 -14.82 55.15
C GLN A 473 2.40 -13.35 54.68
N ALA A 474 3.01 -13.00 53.54
CA ALA A 474 2.99 -11.64 53.00
C ALA A 474 1.56 -11.18 52.60
N LEU A 475 0.77 -12.05 51.97
CA LEU A 475 -0.62 -11.77 51.59
C LEU A 475 -1.52 -11.58 52.81
N ARG A 476 -1.32 -12.33 53.91
CA ARG A 476 -2.04 -12.09 55.17
C ARG A 476 -1.75 -10.70 55.74
N THR A 477 -0.47 -10.32 55.80
CA THR A 477 -0.07 -8.98 56.29
C THR A 477 -0.70 -7.86 55.46
N LEU A 478 -0.80 -8.02 54.14
CA LEU A 478 -1.53 -7.08 53.28
C LEU A 478 -3.04 -7.07 53.59
N GLY A 479 -3.70 -8.24 53.64
CA GLY A 479 -5.14 -8.36 53.85
C GLY A 479 -5.64 -7.79 55.18
N PHE A 480 -4.87 -7.97 56.26
CA PHE A 480 -5.23 -7.47 57.60
C PHE A 480 -4.79 -6.02 57.87
N SER A 481 -4.09 -5.35 56.95
CA SER A 481 -3.52 -4.01 57.19
C SER A 481 -4.52 -2.84 57.14
N ASP A 482 -5.66 -2.97 56.43
CA ASP A 482 -6.62 -1.88 56.19
C ASP A 482 -7.92 -2.00 57.04
N GLN A 483 -7.90 -2.74 58.17
CA GLN A 483 -9.02 -2.81 59.13
C GLN A 483 -8.63 -2.76 60.63
N ARG A 484 -8.13 -1.61 61.11
CA ARG A 484 -8.38 -1.01 62.47
C ARG A 484 -7.44 0.18 62.76
N SER A 485 -7.79 1.38 62.30
CA SER A 485 -7.17 2.64 62.78
C SER A 485 -8.02 3.87 62.48
N GLY A 486 -9.27 3.87 62.94
CA GLY A 486 -10.13 5.06 62.98
C GLY A 486 -9.72 6.05 64.08
N VAL A 487 -8.45 6.45 64.12
CA VAL A 487 -7.88 7.41 65.11
C VAL A 487 -6.89 8.31 64.40
N MET A 488 -7.06 9.63 64.52
CA MET A 488 -6.05 10.59 64.06
C MET A 488 -4.82 10.57 64.98
N SER A 489 -3.63 10.37 64.42
CA SER A 489 -2.36 10.81 64.99
C SER A 489 -1.29 10.85 63.90
N ALA A 490 -0.71 12.03 63.65
CA ALA A 490 0.59 12.12 62.99
C ALA A 490 1.70 11.71 63.98
N PRO A 491 2.87 11.27 63.50
CA PRO A 491 4.01 12.16 63.72
C PRO A 491 5.10 12.17 62.62
N VAL A 492 5.59 13.38 62.36
CA VAL A 492 7.01 13.78 62.28
C VAL A 492 7.96 13.02 61.33
N LEU A 493 8.47 13.75 60.32
CA LEU A 493 9.73 13.44 59.65
C LEU A 493 10.91 13.53 60.64
N LYS A 494 11.83 12.55 60.61
CA LYS A 494 13.25 12.79 60.92
C LYS A 494 14.16 12.19 59.85
N LYS A 495 15.20 12.96 59.48
CA LYS A 495 16.25 12.57 58.53
C LYS A 495 17.43 11.94 59.28
N GLN A 496 18.07 10.95 58.67
CA GLN A 496 19.52 10.67 58.69
C GLN A 496 19.77 9.57 57.62
N THR A 497 20.78 9.53 56.73
CA THR A 497 22.18 10.02 56.62
C THR A 497 23.14 9.47 57.69
N ALA A 498 24.27 8.81 57.38
CA ALA A 498 24.81 8.32 56.10
C ALA A 498 25.99 7.32 56.34
N LEU A 499 26.55 6.77 55.25
CA LEU A 499 27.89 6.14 55.09
C LEU A 499 28.37 4.96 55.98
N VAL A 500 28.50 3.79 55.35
CA VAL A 500 29.75 3.00 55.14
C VAL A 500 30.95 3.14 56.12
N ALA A 501 31.41 2.03 56.74
CA ALA A 501 32.81 1.55 56.74
C ALA A 501 33.10 0.19 57.47
N SER A 502 33.60 -0.81 56.71
CA SER A 502 34.62 -1.86 57.02
C SER A 502 34.90 -2.51 58.40
N GLN A 503 34.81 -3.87 58.41
CA GLN A 503 35.85 -4.88 58.77
C GLN A 503 36.08 -5.48 60.20
N VAL A 504 36.57 -6.75 60.15
CA VAL A 504 37.24 -7.64 61.16
C VAL A 504 36.39 -8.41 62.20
N GLY A 505 36.59 -9.74 62.30
CA GLY A 505 36.09 -10.61 63.41
C GLY A 505 36.07 -12.13 63.09
N PHE A 506 37.03 -12.90 63.60
CA PHE A 506 37.31 -14.32 63.26
C PHE A 506 36.39 -15.39 63.93
N PHE A 507 36.05 -16.46 63.17
CA PHE A 507 36.15 -17.94 63.42
C PHE A 507 35.98 -18.56 64.85
N PRO A 508 35.93 -19.91 65.03
CA PRO A 508 35.77 -21.06 64.09
C PRO A 508 34.52 -21.92 64.45
N ILE A 509 34.26 -23.18 64.04
CA ILE A 509 34.95 -24.22 63.20
C ILE A 509 33.90 -24.77 62.17
N HIS A 510 33.84 -25.98 61.57
CA HIS A 510 34.56 -27.27 61.61
C HIS A 510 34.57 -27.91 60.19
N LYS A 511 35.08 -29.15 60.03
CA LYS A 511 35.01 -29.97 58.80
C LYS A 511 34.87 -31.47 59.08
N SER A 512 34.44 -32.25 58.08
CA SER A 512 34.99 -33.58 57.80
C SER A 512 34.79 -33.98 56.33
N SER A 513 35.73 -34.77 55.79
CA SER A 513 35.68 -35.45 54.47
C SER A 513 36.73 -36.57 54.49
N PRO A 514 36.58 -37.60 53.65
CA PRO A 514 37.72 -38.06 52.84
C PRO A 514 37.34 -38.37 51.38
N ALA A 515 38.31 -38.76 50.55
CA ALA A 515 38.17 -38.92 49.09
C ALA A 515 38.54 -40.35 48.58
N PRO A 516 39.33 -40.58 47.49
CA PRO A 516 38.76 -41.23 46.30
C PRO A 516 39.48 -42.53 45.84
N VAL A 517 38.92 -43.20 44.83
CA VAL A 517 39.53 -44.32 44.06
C VAL A 517 39.25 -44.13 42.55
N ALA A 518 40.07 -44.69 41.65
CA ALA A 518 40.14 -44.28 40.25
C ALA A 518 40.25 -45.43 39.20
N ASN A 519 40.10 -45.04 37.92
CA ASN A 519 40.55 -45.70 36.68
C ASN A 519 39.90 -47.02 36.22
N LYS A 520 39.25 -46.99 35.03
CA LYS A 520 39.86 -47.41 33.74
C LYS A 520 38.92 -47.17 32.53
N SER A 521 39.51 -47.05 31.34
CA SER A 521 38.86 -47.09 30.01
C SER A 521 39.46 -48.24 29.18
N PRO A 522 38.88 -48.63 28.02
CA PRO A 522 39.18 -47.94 26.75
C PRO A 522 37.98 -47.81 25.76
N ALA A 523 38.26 -47.31 24.55
CA ALA A 523 37.35 -47.01 23.43
C ALA A 523 37.48 -48.10 22.30
N PRO A 524 37.20 -47.91 20.97
CA PRO A 524 36.69 -46.75 20.20
C PRO A 524 35.68 -47.07 19.03
N THR A 525 35.53 -46.13 18.08
CA THR A 525 35.01 -46.28 16.68
C THR A 525 33.49 -46.48 16.47
N GLN A 526 32.82 -45.99 15.42
CA GLN A 526 33.25 -45.47 14.10
C GLN A 526 32.50 -44.19 13.65
N GLU A 527 33.11 -43.42 12.74
CA GLU A 527 32.41 -42.53 11.81
C GLU A 527 31.78 -43.33 10.65
N LEU A 528 30.73 -42.81 10.01
CA LEU A 528 30.33 -43.26 8.67
C LEU A 528 29.80 -42.10 7.82
N THR A 529 30.24 -42.05 6.56
CA THR A 529 30.11 -40.90 5.67
C THR A 529 28.92 -40.98 4.70
N ALA A 530 28.66 -39.87 4.01
CA ALA A 530 27.44 -39.66 3.22
C ALA A 530 27.20 -40.66 2.08
N LYS A 531 25.92 -40.95 1.81
CA LYS A 531 25.47 -41.47 0.52
C LYS A 531 24.40 -40.57 -0.10
N LYS A 532 24.46 -40.49 -1.44
CA LYS A 532 23.59 -39.68 -2.30
C LYS A 532 22.16 -40.24 -2.26
N SER A 533 21.16 -39.35 -2.24
CA SER A 533 19.78 -39.72 -2.60
C SER A 533 19.48 -39.20 -4.01
N SER A 534 19.27 -40.12 -4.94
CA SER A 534 18.90 -39.82 -6.34
C SER A 534 17.39 -39.89 -6.51
N VAL A 535 16.74 -38.74 -6.73
CA VAL A 535 15.30 -38.68 -7.06
C VAL A 535 15.10 -39.08 -8.54
N PRO A 536 14.11 -39.93 -8.88
CA PRO A 536 13.97 -40.45 -10.25
C PRO A 536 13.44 -39.43 -11.26
N THR A 537 13.98 -39.47 -12.48
CA THR A 537 13.44 -38.76 -13.65
C THR A 537 12.16 -39.44 -14.15
N LEU A 538 11.04 -38.71 -14.20
CA LEU A 538 9.84 -39.15 -14.92
C LEU A 538 9.90 -38.73 -16.41
N PRO A 539 9.42 -39.56 -17.36
CA PRO A 539 9.63 -39.34 -18.78
C PRO A 539 8.66 -38.31 -19.40
N SER A 540 9.17 -37.53 -20.35
CA SER A 540 8.44 -36.51 -21.10
C SER A 540 7.38 -37.12 -22.04
N ILE A 541 6.09 -36.94 -21.75
CA ILE A 541 5.02 -37.27 -22.70
C ILE A 541 4.84 -36.11 -23.69
N VAL A 542 5.39 -36.28 -24.89
CA VAL A 542 5.23 -35.33 -26.01
C VAL A 542 3.82 -35.47 -26.60
N LYS A 543 2.90 -34.58 -26.21
CA LYS A 543 1.64 -34.39 -26.94
C LYS A 543 1.86 -33.45 -28.12
N LYS A 544 1.80 -33.98 -29.34
CA LYS A 544 1.70 -33.17 -30.58
C LYS A 544 0.41 -32.34 -30.53
N PRO A 545 0.44 -31.03 -30.83
CA PRO A 545 -0.75 -30.29 -31.21
C PRO A 545 -1.25 -30.80 -32.57
N SER A 546 -2.52 -31.19 -32.65
CA SER A 546 -3.18 -31.52 -33.92
C SER A 546 -3.70 -30.24 -34.59
N THR A 547 -3.22 -29.96 -35.80
CA THR A 547 -3.75 -28.89 -36.66
C THR A 547 -5.18 -29.22 -37.12
N PRO A 548 -6.06 -28.22 -37.21
CA PRO A 548 -7.10 -28.19 -38.23
C PRO A 548 -6.86 -27.01 -39.18
N LEU A 549 -6.73 -27.31 -40.48
CA LEU A 549 -6.92 -26.33 -41.55
C LEU A 549 -8.38 -26.38 -41.99
N SER A 550 -9.02 -25.22 -42.14
CA SER A 550 -10.34 -25.06 -42.78
C SER A 550 -10.47 -23.61 -43.26
N GLU A 551 -11.12 -23.42 -44.41
CA GLU A 551 -11.00 -22.22 -45.24
C GLU A 551 -12.00 -21.09 -44.91
N PRO A 552 -11.71 -19.83 -45.28
CA PRO A 552 -12.61 -18.71 -45.04
C PRO A 552 -13.76 -18.65 -46.06
N ILE A 553 -15.00 -18.68 -45.59
CA ILE A 553 -16.18 -18.38 -46.43
C ILE A 553 -16.29 -16.85 -46.61
N GLY A 554 -15.91 -16.37 -47.79
CA GLY A 554 -16.17 -14.98 -48.20
C GLY A 554 -17.61 -14.78 -48.67
N LYS A 555 -18.26 -13.70 -48.23
CA LYS A 555 -19.41 -13.10 -48.93
C LYS A 555 -19.21 -11.60 -49.13
N LYS A 556 -19.75 -11.12 -50.26
CA LYS A 556 -19.57 -9.78 -50.83
C LYS A 556 -20.83 -8.93 -50.64
N LEU A 557 -20.63 -7.61 -50.67
CA LEU A 557 -21.66 -6.57 -50.87
C LEU A 557 -22.69 -6.44 -49.71
N SER A 558 -23.35 -5.28 -49.51
CA SER A 558 -23.34 -4.03 -50.29
C SER A 558 -23.52 -2.80 -49.39
N THR A 559 -23.02 -1.65 -49.84
CA THR A 559 -23.37 -0.32 -49.33
C THR A 559 -24.36 0.36 -50.29
N PRO A 560 -25.44 0.99 -49.80
CA PRO A 560 -26.24 1.92 -50.60
C PRO A 560 -25.73 3.35 -50.43
N THR A 561 -25.36 4.00 -51.53
CA THR A 561 -25.08 5.45 -51.58
C THR A 561 -26.22 6.16 -52.31
N PRO A 562 -26.94 7.10 -51.67
CA PRO A 562 -27.77 8.06 -52.38
C PRO A 562 -26.89 9.16 -53.01
N ALA A 563 -27.19 9.55 -54.24
CA ALA A 563 -26.39 10.52 -54.99
C ALA A 563 -27.20 11.79 -55.34
N PHE A 564 -26.53 12.94 -55.25
CA PHE A 564 -26.76 14.20 -55.98
C PHE A 564 -28.19 14.76 -56.17
N LEU A 565 -28.38 15.99 -55.67
CA LEU A 565 -28.90 17.18 -56.36
C LEU A 565 -28.56 18.40 -55.47
N GLY A 566 -28.18 19.59 -55.94
CA GLY A 566 -27.94 20.02 -57.32
C GLY A 566 -28.30 21.50 -57.51
N ASN A 567 -27.38 22.42 -57.18
CA ASN A 567 -27.33 23.87 -57.49
C ASN A 567 -26.12 24.48 -56.72
N GLY A 568 -25.46 25.57 -57.12
CA GLY A 568 -25.61 26.37 -58.34
C GLY A 568 -24.91 27.73 -58.20
N LEU A 569 -23.70 27.88 -58.77
CA LEU A 569 -22.95 29.12 -59.07
C LEU A 569 -23.09 30.36 -58.15
N SER A 570 -21.97 30.75 -57.51
CA SER A 570 -21.48 32.13 -57.63
C SER A 570 -19.97 32.19 -57.41
N ILE A 571 -19.29 33.10 -58.12
CA ILE A 571 -17.85 33.34 -57.98
C ILE A 571 -17.68 34.58 -57.11
N TYR A 572 -16.97 34.46 -55.99
CA TYR A 572 -16.49 35.64 -55.25
C TYR A 572 -15.13 35.35 -54.61
N THR A 573 -14.14 36.19 -54.92
CA THR A 573 -12.78 36.09 -54.38
C THR A 573 -12.48 37.36 -53.57
N PRO A 574 -12.61 37.34 -52.24
CA PRO A 574 -12.09 38.38 -51.37
C PRO A 574 -10.68 38.05 -50.87
N GLU A 575 -9.90 39.08 -50.58
CA GLU A 575 -8.46 39.00 -50.30
C GLU A 575 -8.15 38.57 -48.85
N LYS A 576 -6.88 38.24 -48.58
CA LYS A 576 -6.37 37.97 -47.22
C LYS A 576 -6.44 39.24 -46.36
N PRO A 577 -7.14 39.25 -45.20
CA PRO A 577 -6.93 40.28 -44.19
C PRO A 577 -5.59 40.04 -43.50
N SER A 578 -4.70 41.03 -43.46
CA SER A 578 -3.51 40.99 -42.62
C SER A 578 -3.89 41.16 -41.16
N VAL A 579 -3.55 40.21 -40.29
CA VAL A 579 -3.78 40.32 -38.85
C VAL A 579 -2.89 41.42 -38.27
N LYS A 580 -3.50 42.55 -37.90
CA LYS A 580 -2.83 43.61 -37.12
C LYS A 580 -2.55 43.09 -35.71
N THR A 581 -1.32 43.27 -35.24
CA THR A 581 -0.94 43.01 -33.84
C THR A 581 -1.64 44.01 -32.91
N LEU A 582 -2.29 43.49 -31.86
CA LEU A 582 -2.75 44.30 -30.72
C LEU A 582 -1.62 44.42 -29.68
N PRO A 583 -1.47 45.57 -29.02
CA PRO A 583 -0.41 45.79 -28.03
C PRO A 583 -0.71 45.10 -26.68
N PRO A 584 0.33 44.77 -25.88
CA PRO A 584 0.14 44.12 -24.59
C PRO A 584 -0.50 45.06 -23.56
N LEU A 585 -1.46 44.52 -22.79
CA LEU A 585 -2.03 45.20 -21.63
C LEU A 585 -0.99 45.39 -20.52
N LYS A 586 -0.90 46.60 -19.96
CA LYS A 586 0.00 46.91 -18.84
C LYS A 586 -0.53 46.26 -17.56
N GLY A 587 0.37 45.62 -16.80
CA GLY A 587 0.03 44.98 -15.54
C GLY A 587 -0.35 45.95 -14.43
N VAL A 588 -1.29 45.54 -13.58
CA VAL A 588 -1.68 46.24 -12.35
C VAL A 588 -0.88 45.68 -11.17
N ARG A 589 -0.19 46.55 -10.44
CA ARG A 589 0.32 46.21 -9.09
C ARG A 589 -0.83 46.24 -8.10
N LEU A 590 -0.96 45.20 -7.28
CA LEU A 590 -1.67 45.29 -6.01
C LEU A 590 -0.65 45.44 -4.89
N THR A 591 -0.87 46.42 -4.02
CA THR A 591 -0.03 46.74 -2.86
C THR A 591 -0.44 45.94 -1.62
N SER A 592 0.52 45.72 -0.74
CA SER A 592 0.37 45.04 0.55
C SER A 592 -0.22 45.93 1.65
N LEU A 593 -0.48 45.31 2.82
CA LEU A 593 -0.81 45.88 4.15
C LEU A 593 -2.31 46.14 4.43
N PRO A 594 -2.74 46.06 5.71
CA PRO A 594 -1.97 45.64 6.90
C PRO A 594 -1.80 44.12 7.01
#